data_AF-A0A963EKS1-F1
#
_entry.id   AF-A0A963EKS1-F1
#
_cell.length_a   1.000
_cell.length_b   1.000
_cell.length_c   1.000
_cell.angle_alpha   90.00
_cell.angle_beta   90.00
_cell.angle_gamma   90.00
#
_symmetry.space_group_name_H-M   'P 1'
#
loop_
_entity.id
_entity.type
_entity.pdbx_description
1 polymer ?
#
loop_
_entity_poly.entity_id
_entity_poly.type
_entity_poly.pdbx_seq_one_letter_code
_entity_poly.pdbx_strand_id
1 'polypeptide(L)'
;MGHSAETLPDYNYTVVRQFTVATIIWGIVGLFVGVWIAAQLAWPALNFDLPWLSFGRLRPLHTNAVIFAFGGSALIGSSYYVVQRTCHTVLAFPKLAAFTFWGWQTVIVAAAITLPLGLTSSKEYA
;
A
#
# COMPACT_ATOMS: atom_id res chain seq x y z
N MET A 1 20.89 -1.20 -46.42
CA MET A 1 20.67 -0.66 -45.07
C MET A 1 19.51 -1.43 -44.44
N GLY A 2 19.80 -2.52 -43.74
CA GLY A 2 18.78 -3.21 -42.95
C GLY A 2 18.55 -2.42 -41.68
N HIS A 3 17.32 -1.93 -41.46
CA HIS A 3 16.91 -1.48 -40.14
C HIS A 3 16.88 -2.72 -39.23
N SER A 4 17.91 -2.89 -38.41
CA SER A 4 17.83 -3.77 -37.25
C SER A 4 16.66 -3.27 -36.42
N ALA A 5 15.60 -4.07 -36.27
CA ALA A 5 14.55 -3.74 -35.33
C ALA A 5 15.18 -3.68 -33.94
N GLU A 6 15.24 -2.48 -33.34
CA GLU A 6 15.63 -2.29 -31.94
C GLU A 6 14.73 -3.17 -31.07
N THR A 7 15.28 -4.27 -30.55
CA THR A 7 14.57 -5.13 -29.62
C THR A 7 14.45 -4.38 -28.30
N LEU A 8 13.27 -3.81 -28.05
CA LEU A 8 12.98 -3.12 -26.79
C LEU A 8 13.26 -4.06 -25.60
N PRO A 9 13.82 -3.55 -24.49
CA PRO A 9 14.03 -4.34 -23.28
C PRO A 9 12.70 -4.94 -22.79
N ASP A 10 12.70 -6.23 -22.45
CA ASP A 10 11.53 -6.89 -21.87
C ASP A 10 11.38 -6.47 -20.40
N TYR A 11 10.56 -5.46 -20.16
CA TYR A 11 10.37 -4.87 -18.83
C TYR A 11 9.66 -5.82 -17.87
N ASN A 12 10.08 -5.79 -16.60
CA ASN A 12 9.43 -6.57 -15.55
C ASN A 12 8.13 -5.88 -15.11
N TYR A 13 7.02 -6.28 -15.72
CA TYR A 13 5.68 -5.81 -15.37
C TYR A 13 4.99 -6.63 -14.27
N THR A 14 5.55 -7.76 -13.86
CA THR A 14 4.94 -8.61 -12.83
C THR A 14 4.82 -7.85 -11.50
N VAL A 15 5.92 -7.29 -11.03
CA VAL A 15 5.95 -6.54 -9.75
C VAL A 15 5.17 -5.23 -9.86
N VAL A 16 5.23 -4.55 -11.01
CA VAL A 16 4.42 -3.35 -11.27
C VAL A 16 2.94 -3.68 -11.14
N ARG A 17 2.46 -4.75 -11.79
CA ARG A 17 1.06 -5.19 -11.73
C ARG A 17 0.65 -5.56 -10.32
N GLN A 18 1.50 -6.28 -9.58
CA GLN A 18 1.27 -6.65 -8.19
C GLN A 18 1.04 -5.40 -7.31
N PHE A 19 1.93 -4.41 -7.41
CA PHE A 19 1.76 -3.15 -6.69
C PHE A 19 0.54 -2.36 -7.15
N THR A 20 0.23 -2.29 -8.46
CA THR A 20 -0.97 -1.61 -8.95
C THR A 20 -2.25 -2.22 -8.37
N VAL A 21 -2.35 -3.55 -8.35
CA VAL A 21 -3.49 -4.25 -7.76
C VAL A 21 -3.55 -4.00 -6.25
N ALA A 22 -2.41 -4.08 -5.55
CA ALA A 22 -2.33 -3.79 -4.12
C ALA A 22 -2.75 -2.35 -3.80
N THR A 23 -2.33 -1.37 -4.60
CA THR A 23 -2.76 0.03 -4.48
C THR A 23 -4.27 0.14 -4.51
N ILE A 24 -4.94 -0.48 -5.48
CA ILE A 24 -6.40 -0.40 -5.59
C ILE A 24 -7.07 -1.05 -4.37
N ILE A 25 -6.62 -2.25 -3.98
CA ILE A 25 -7.16 -2.97 -2.82
C ILE A 25 -7.02 -2.14 -1.54
N TRP A 26 -5.81 -1.66 -1.26
CA TRP A 26 -5.54 -0.87 -0.05
C TRP A 26 -6.18 0.52 -0.10
N GLY A 27 -6.35 1.09 -1.29
CA GLY A 27 -7.12 2.32 -1.48
C GLY A 27 -8.58 2.14 -1.06
N ILE A 28 -9.21 1.05 -1.49
CA ILE A 28 -10.58 0.71 -1.08
C ILE A 28 -10.66 0.51 0.43
N VAL A 29 -9.76 -0.31 1.00
CA VAL A 29 -9.74 -0.59 2.45
C VAL A 29 -9.51 0.68 3.26
N GLY A 30 -8.49 1.47 2.92
CA GLY A 30 -8.12 2.69 3.65
C GLY A 30 -9.23 3.74 3.62
N LEU A 31 -9.82 3.99 2.45
CA LEU A 31 -10.93 4.93 2.30
C LEU A 31 -12.20 4.43 3.00
N PHE A 32 -12.49 3.13 2.93
CA PHE A 32 -13.63 2.53 3.64
C PHE A 32 -13.52 2.72 5.16
N VAL A 33 -12.35 2.41 5.75
CA VAL A 33 -12.12 2.67 7.18
C VAL A 33 -12.23 4.17 7.48
N GLY A 34 -11.82 5.04 6.56
CA GLY A 34 -11.99 6.49 6.67
C GLY A 34 -13.46 6.92 6.78
N VAL A 35 -14.32 6.39 5.91
CA VAL A 35 -15.77 6.62 5.96
C VAL A 35 -16.36 6.07 7.25
N TRP A 36 -15.90 4.89 7.69
CA TRP A 36 -16.36 4.27 8.93
C TRP A 36 -16.04 5.13 10.17
N ILE A 37 -14.79 5.58 10.32
CA ILE A 37 -14.41 6.42 11.47
C ILE A 37 -15.06 7.80 11.40
N ALA A 38 -15.34 8.33 10.20
CA ALA A 38 -16.14 9.55 10.05
C ALA A 38 -17.58 9.33 10.54
N ALA A 39 -18.18 8.18 10.22
CA ALA A 39 -19.50 7.81 10.73
C ALA A 39 -19.51 7.63 12.25
N GLN A 40 -18.43 7.15 12.87
CA GLN A 40 -18.31 7.08 14.34
C GLN A 40 -18.31 8.46 15.02
N LEU A 41 -17.81 9.50 14.35
CA LEU A 41 -17.89 10.87 14.86
C LEU A 41 -19.31 11.43 14.77
N ALA A 42 -20.09 11.03 13.76
CA ALA A 42 -21.50 11.42 13.62
C ALA A 42 -22.44 10.60 14.54
N TRP A 43 -22.19 9.30 14.65
CA TRP A 43 -22.97 8.36 15.44
C TRP A 43 -22.05 7.51 16.34
N PRO A 44 -21.79 7.95 17.58
CA PRO A 44 -20.88 7.26 18.50
C PRO A 44 -21.25 5.80 18.79
N ALA A 45 -22.51 5.41 18.62
CA ALA A 45 -22.97 4.02 18.75
C ALA A 45 -22.25 3.04 17.81
N LEU A 46 -21.68 3.51 16.69
CA LEU A 46 -20.89 2.71 15.75
C LEU A 46 -19.51 2.30 16.29
N ASN A 47 -19.15 2.67 17.52
CA ASN A 47 -17.99 2.10 18.22
C ASN A 47 -18.31 0.70 18.79
N PHE A 48 -19.60 0.35 18.94
CA PHE A 48 -20.07 -0.94 19.47
C PHE A 48 -19.53 -1.31 20.87
N ASP A 49 -18.98 -0.34 21.62
CA ASP A 49 -18.27 -0.56 22.89
C ASP A 49 -17.16 -1.64 22.81
N LEU A 50 -16.66 -1.91 21.60
CA LEU A 50 -15.58 -2.86 21.35
C LEU A 50 -14.24 -2.12 21.21
N PRO A 51 -13.18 -2.55 21.92
CA PRO A 51 -11.92 -1.81 21.95
C PRO A 51 -11.25 -1.72 20.56
N TRP A 52 -11.31 -2.77 19.74
CA TRP A 52 -10.72 -2.81 18.39
C TRP A 52 -11.54 -2.07 17.33
N LEU A 53 -12.82 -1.78 17.57
CA LEU A 53 -13.64 -0.95 16.69
C LEU A 53 -13.72 0.50 17.16
N SER A 54 -13.09 0.85 18.29
CA SER A 54 -13.12 2.23 18.77
C SER A 54 -12.41 3.19 17.82
N PHE A 55 -12.93 4.41 17.69
CA PHE A 55 -12.35 5.48 16.88
C PHE A 55 -10.86 5.70 17.16
N GLY A 56 -10.46 5.63 18.43
CA GLY A 56 -9.06 5.83 18.85
C GLY A 56 -8.08 4.80 18.27
N ARG A 57 -8.52 3.57 18.01
CA ARG A 57 -7.67 2.51 17.41
C ARG A 57 -7.82 2.42 15.90
N LEU A 58 -9.02 2.69 15.37
CA LEU A 58 -9.26 2.69 13.93
C LEU A 58 -8.68 3.93 13.22
N ARG A 59 -8.50 5.06 13.90
CA ARG A 59 -7.88 6.26 13.30
C ARG A 59 -6.42 6.00 12.87
N PRO A 60 -5.53 5.47 13.72
CA PRO A 60 -4.19 5.06 13.29
C PRO A 60 -4.20 4.00 12.19
N LEU A 61 -5.18 3.09 12.19
CA LEU A 61 -5.32 2.10 11.13
C LEU A 61 -5.64 2.77 9.78
N HIS A 62 -6.62 3.68 9.76
CA HIS A 62 -6.99 4.44 8.57
C HIS A 62 -5.80 5.23 8.00
N THR A 63 -5.09 5.98 8.84
CA THR A 63 -3.97 6.81 8.38
C THR A 63 -2.84 5.96 7.80
N ASN A 64 -2.46 4.86 8.47
CA ASN A 64 -1.44 3.95 7.96
C ASN A 64 -1.88 3.24 6.67
N ALA A 65 -3.15 2.82 6.58
CA ALA A 65 -3.69 2.18 5.38
C ALA A 65 -3.71 3.15 4.18
N VAL A 66 -4.11 4.41 4.37
CA VAL A 66 -4.15 5.37 3.25
C VAL A 66 -2.74 5.83 2.86
N ILE A 67 -1.85 6.09 3.81
CA ILE A 67 -0.53 6.63 3.51
C ILE A 67 0.43 5.54 3.03
N PHE A 68 0.64 4.50 3.84
CA PHE A 68 1.67 3.50 3.55
C PHE A 68 1.13 2.35 2.69
N ALA A 69 -0.10 1.87 2.95
CA ALA A 69 -0.62 0.77 2.15
C ALA A 69 -1.04 1.24 0.75
N PHE A 70 -1.95 2.21 0.65
CA PHE A 70 -2.37 2.79 -0.62
C PHE A 70 -1.25 3.63 -1.26
N GLY A 71 -0.83 4.72 -0.60
CA GLY A 71 0.16 5.65 -1.14
C GLY A 71 1.54 5.00 -1.36
N GLY A 72 2.02 4.22 -0.40
CA GLY A 72 3.29 3.49 -0.52
C GLY A 72 3.28 2.46 -1.66
N SER A 73 2.21 1.67 -1.81
CA SER A 73 2.09 0.75 -2.95
C SER A 73 2.06 1.50 -4.28
N ALA A 74 1.36 2.64 -4.33
CA ALA A 74 1.27 3.46 -5.54
C ALA A 74 2.64 4.01 -5.93
N LEU A 75 3.40 4.53 -4.97
CA LEU A 75 4.74 5.05 -5.18
C LEU A 75 5.71 3.96 -5.62
N ILE A 76 5.72 2.80 -4.98
CA ILE A 76 6.66 1.72 -5.35
C ILE A 76 6.32 1.19 -6.75
N GLY A 77 5.05 0.89 -7.02
CA GLY A 77 4.60 0.39 -8.33
C GLY A 77 4.87 1.38 -9.46
N SER A 78 4.55 2.66 -9.27
CA SER A 78 4.82 3.70 -10.27
C SER A 78 6.32 3.92 -10.45
N SER A 79 7.13 3.90 -9.38
CA SER A 79 8.58 4.03 -9.48
C SER A 79 9.21 2.91 -10.30
N TYR A 80 8.81 1.65 -10.06
CA TYR A 80 9.27 0.51 -10.86
C TYR A 80 8.85 0.57 -12.32
N TYR A 81 7.67 1.12 -12.61
CA TYR A 81 7.26 1.35 -13.99
C TYR A 81 8.07 2.47 -14.65
N VAL A 82 8.14 3.64 -14.01
CA VAL A 82 8.78 4.84 -14.54
C VAL A 82 10.27 4.61 -14.77
N VAL A 83 11.01 4.10 -13.77
CA VAL A 83 12.47 3.95 -13.88
C VAL A 83 12.88 3.06 -15.04
N GLN A 84 12.14 1.97 -15.27
CA GLN A 84 12.39 1.06 -16.39
C GLN A 84 12.21 1.77 -17.73
N ARG A 85 11.15 2.58 -17.86
CA ARG A 85 10.79 3.25 -19.11
C ARG A 85 11.63 4.49 -19.39
N THR A 86 12.00 5.25 -18.37
CA THR A 86 12.80 6.48 -18.52
C THR A 86 14.27 6.17 -18.75
N CYS A 87 14.78 5.09 -18.17
CA CYS A 87 16.17 4.68 -18.37
C CYS A 87 16.34 3.70 -19.54
N HIS A 88 15.24 3.20 -20.11
CA HIS A 88 15.23 2.18 -21.17
C HIS A 88 16.01 0.92 -20.76
N THR A 89 15.90 0.52 -19.49
CA THR A 89 16.54 -0.68 -18.94
C THR A 89 15.56 -1.52 -18.14
N VAL A 90 15.82 -2.82 -18.07
CA VAL A 90 15.04 -3.73 -17.21
C VAL A 90 15.38 -3.48 -15.74
N LEU A 91 14.43 -3.78 -14.86
CA LEU A 91 14.60 -3.57 -13.43
C LEU A 91 15.80 -4.37 -12.88
N ALA A 92 16.71 -3.68 -12.20
CA ALA A 92 17.83 -4.33 -11.52
C ALA A 92 17.32 -5.26 -10.40
N PHE A 93 17.91 -6.46 -10.29
CA PHE A 93 17.61 -7.45 -9.27
C PHE A 93 16.10 -7.79 -9.15
N PRO A 94 15.49 -8.47 -10.13
CA PRO A 94 14.04 -8.74 -10.15
C PRO A 94 13.55 -9.53 -8.92
N LYS A 95 14.39 -10.39 -8.33
CA LYS A 95 14.07 -11.09 -7.07
C LYS A 95 13.97 -10.15 -5.87
N LEU A 96 14.81 -9.11 -5.83
CA LEU A 96 14.77 -8.10 -4.78
C LEU A 96 13.50 -7.24 -4.91
N ALA A 97 13.07 -6.93 -6.13
CA ALA A 97 11.79 -6.25 -6.36
C ALA A 97 10.57 -7.11 -5.97
N ALA A 98 10.65 -8.44 -6.13
CA ALA A 98 9.63 -9.33 -5.58
C ALA A 98 9.66 -9.37 -4.04
N PHE A 99 10.85 -9.32 -3.44
CA PHE A 99 10.99 -9.21 -1.98
C PHE A 99 10.39 -7.91 -1.43
N THR A 100 10.61 -6.76 -2.08
CA THR A 100 10.01 -5.50 -1.64
C THR A 100 8.49 -5.56 -1.70
N PHE A 101 7.90 -6.22 -2.72
CA PHE A 101 6.45 -6.46 -2.75
C PHE A 101 5.98 -7.25 -1.53
N TRP A 102 6.44 -8.48 -1.36
CA TRP A 102 5.96 -9.33 -0.26
C TRP A 102 6.31 -8.78 1.12
N GLY A 103 7.47 -8.13 1.26
CA GLY A 103 7.87 -7.43 2.47
C GLY A 103 6.90 -6.28 2.80
N TRP A 104 6.57 -5.45 1.81
CA TRP A 104 5.62 -4.34 2.00
C TRP A 104 4.22 -4.86 2.38
N GLN A 105 3.73 -5.89 1.69
CA GLN A 105 2.44 -6.50 2.04
C GLN A 105 2.43 -7.05 3.47
N THR A 106 3.53 -7.66 3.91
CA THR A 106 3.67 -8.19 5.28
C THR A 106 3.63 -7.06 6.31
N VAL A 107 4.31 -5.94 6.07
CA VAL A 107 4.27 -4.75 6.94
C VAL A 107 2.84 -4.20 7.05
N ILE A 108 2.13 -4.10 5.94
CA ILE A 108 0.75 -3.60 5.94
C ILE A 108 -0.18 -4.54 6.71
N VAL A 109 -0.08 -5.85 6.48
CA VAL A 109 -0.90 -6.85 7.19
C VAL A 109 -0.58 -6.83 8.68
N ALA A 110 0.69 -6.67 9.06
CA ALA A 110 1.09 -6.51 10.45
C ALA A 110 0.42 -5.28 11.06
N ALA A 111 0.46 -4.12 10.40
CA ALA A 111 -0.22 -2.90 10.87
C ALA A 111 -1.74 -3.07 11.01
N ALA A 112 -2.37 -3.82 10.08
CA ALA A 112 -3.79 -4.13 10.13
C ALA A 112 -4.19 -4.97 11.36
N ILE A 113 -3.26 -5.76 11.90
CA ILE A 113 -3.48 -6.59 13.09
C ILE A 113 -3.09 -5.83 14.35
N THR A 114 -1.91 -5.21 14.38
CA THR A 114 -1.33 -4.63 15.59
C THR A 114 -2.06 -3.36 16.05
N LEU A 115 -2.50 -2.51 15.13
CA LEU A 115 -3.14 -1.23 15.48
C LEU A 115 -4.51 -1.41 16.15
N PRO A 116 -5.43 -2.27 15.65
CA PRO A 116 -6.67 -2.58 16.36
C PRO A 116 -6.46 -3.27 17.72
N LEU A 117 -5.38 -4.05 17.86
CA LEU A 117 -4.99 -4.64 19.15
C LEU A 117 -4.47 -3.59 20.14
N GLY A 118 -4.20 -2.36 19.70
CA GLY A 118 -3.74 -1.25 20.54
C GLY A 118 -2.21 -1.18 20.68
N LEU A 119 -1.47 -1.93 19.86
CA LEU A 119 -0.01 -1.88 19.83
C LEU A 119 0.45 -0.70 18.97
N THR A 120 0.47 0.49 19.56
CA THR A 120 0.87 1.75 18.90
C THR A 120 1.97 2.48 19.69
N SER A 121 2.83 3.20 18.98
CA SER A 121 3.88 4.04 19.55
C SER A 121 3.34 5.34 20.17
N SER A 122 2.05 5.66 19.94
CA SER A 122 1.38 6.95 20.18
C SER A 122 1.90 8.13 19.35
N LYS A 123 2.91 7.93 18.49
CA LYS A 123 3.37 8.91 17.52
C LYS A 123 2.54 8.79 16.24
N GLU A 124 2.16 9.93 15.67
CA GLU A 124 1.47 9.91 14.38
C GLU A 124 2.45 9.45 13.28
N TYR A 125 2.00 8.51 12.44
CA TYR A 125 2.74 7.99 11.27
C TYR A 125 4.03 7.21 11.59
N ALA A 126 4.19 6.68 12.81
CA ALA A 126 5.39 5.94 13.25
C ALA A 126 5.10 4.73 14.14
#